data_AF-A0A4V5ZYI1-F1
#
_entry.id   AF-A0A4V5ZYI1-F1
#
_cell.length_a   1.000
_cell.length_b   1.000
_cell.length_c   1.000
_cell.angle_alpha   90.00
_cell.angle_beta   90.00
_cell.angle_gamma   90.00
#
_symmetry.space_group_name_H-M   'P 1'
#
loop_
_entity.id
_entity.type
_entity.pdbx_description
1 polymer ?
#
loop_
_entity_poly.entity_id
_entity_poly.type
_entity_poly.pdbx_seq_one_letter_code
_entity_poly.pdbx_strand_id
1 'polypeptide(L)'
;MDNLLGLLRIRVKRGNNLAVRDLGTSDPYAVITMGKQACYSSFDLLKFGFSVFAYLDMKLCFNILSAKITSTLVQKLKTRVVKKNCNPEWNEELTLSITDINVPINLTVFDKDRFTVDDKMGEAEIDIKAYIASLKMGLQNLPNGCVVSRVKPSRNNCLADESCVVWDNGKILQDMILRLRNVESGEVMIQIEWVNVPGCRGLEIGGTR
;
A
#
# COMPACT_ATOMS: atom_id res chain seq x y z
N MET A 1 -6.27 -18.96 -0.36
CA MET A 1 -6.12 -17.56 -0.83
C MET A 1 -7.34 -16.72 -0.43
N ASP A 2 -8.06 -17.12 0.61
CA ASP A 2 -9.53 -16.92 0.66
C ASP A 2 -9.92 -15.54 1.22
N ASN A 3 -8.91 -14.75 1.63
CA ASN A 3 -9.06 -13.41 2.19
C ASN A 3 -8.35 -12.33 1.37
N LEU A 4 -7.78 -12.67 0.20
CA LEU A 4 -7.20 -11.66 -0.69
C LEU A 4 -8.32 -10.91 -1.41
N LEU A 5 -8.38 -9.59 -1.21
CA LEU A 5 -9.33 -8.71 -1.89
C LEU A 5 -8.84 -8.38 -3.30
N GLY A 6 -7.53 -8.15 -3.45
CA GLY A 6 -6.89 -7.87 -4.72
C GLY A 6 -5.47 -7.34 -4.53
N LEU A 7 -4.88 -6.82 -5.60
CA LEU A 7 -3.54 -6.23 -5.57
C LEU A 7 -3.64 -4.71 -5.78
N LEU A 8 -2.90 -3.95 -4.98
CA LEU A 8 -2.74 -2.52 -5.17
C LEU A 8 -1.35 -2.27 -5.78
N ARG A 9 -1.34 -1.86 -7.04
CA ARG A 9 -0.13 -1.44 -7.74
C ARG A 9 0.10 0.04 -7.46
N ILE A 10 1.27 0.36 -6.92
CA ILE A 10 1.70 1.72 -6.59
C ILE A 10 2.94 2.03 -7.42
N ARG A 11 2.79 2.95 -8.38
CA ARG A 11 3.89 3.47 -9.16
C ARG A 11 4.50 4.67 -8.45
N VAL A 12 5.69 4.51 -7.89
CA VAL A 12 6.47 5.60 -7.30
C VAL A 12 7.18 6.32 -8.44
N LYS A 13 6.69 7.51 -8.83
CA LYS A 13 7.18 8.25 -10.00
C LYS A 13 8.48 8.98 -9.67
N ARG A 14 8.41 9.97 -8.78
CA ARG A 14 9.56 10.83 -8.46
C ARG A 14 9.42 11.50 -7.10
N GLY A 15 10.56 11.91 -6.55
CA GLY A 15 10.66 12.84 -5.43
C GLY A 15 10.91 14.26 -5.93
N ASN A 16 10.43 15.25 -5.19
CA ASN A 16 10.60 16.67 -5.48
C ASN A 16 11.09 17.39 -4.23
N ASN A 17 12.21 18.10 -4.34
CA ASN A 17 12.84 18.87 -3.28
C ASN A 17 12.98 18.10 -1.95
N LEU A 18 13.47 16.86 -2.03
CA LEU A 18 13.71 16.03 -0.86
C LEU A 18 14.80 16.63 0.04
N ALA A 19 14.73 16.32 1.32
CA ALA A 19 15.72 16.70 2.31
C ALA A 19 17.16 16.35 1.90
N VAL A 20 18.12 17.13 2.39
CA VAL A 20 19.55 16.84 2.24
C VAL A 20 20.03 16.17 3.54
N ARG A 21 20.68 15.01 3.42
CA ARG A 21 21.21 14.27 4.58
C ARG A 21 22.72 14.03 4.48
N ASP A 22 23.25 14.01 3.26
CA ASP A 22 24.68 13.96 2.97
C ASP A 22 25.28 15.34 2.67
N LEU A 23 26.60 15.39 2.39
CA LEU A 23 27.33 16.60 1.97
C LEU A 23 26.79 17.16 0.63
N GLY A 24 25.74 17.98 0.73
CA GLY A 24 25.14 18.76 -0.35
C GLY A 24 24.07 18.04 -1.18
N THR A 25 23.80 16.76 -0.93
CA THR A 25 22.77 15.98 -1.65
C THR A 25 22.35 14.76 -0.80
N SER A 26 21.56 13.86 -1.36
CA SER A 26 21.16 12.57 -0.75
C SER A 26 21.11 11.47 -1.82
N ASP A 27 21.15 10.22 -1.40
CA ASP A 27 20.95 8.99 -2.17
C ASP A 27 19.56 8.37 -1.86
N PRO A 28 18.43 9.02 -2.24
CA PRO A 28 17.12 8.62 -1.73
C PRO A 28 16.56 7.32 -2.33
N TYR A 29 15.84 6.57 -1.49
CA TYR A 29 14.94 5.49 -1.89
C TYR A 29 13.64 5.53 -1.10
N ALA A 30 12.54 5.09 -1.71
CA ALA A 30 11.23 5.03 -1.07
C ALA A 30 10.94 3.60 -0.61
N VAL A 31 10.31 3.49 0.56
CA VAL A 31 9.84 2.26 1.16
C VAL A 31 8.34 2.38 1.36
N ILE A 32 7.60 1.41 0.82
CA ILE A 32 6.17 1.27 1.07
C ILE A 32 5.98 0.16 2.10
N THR A 33 5.26 0.46 3.17
CA THR A 33 4.87 -0.50 4.20
C THR A 33 3.37 -0.56 4.33
N MET A 34 2.85 -1.76 4.53
CA MET A 34 1.46 -1.98 4.93
C MET A 34 1.47 -2.74 6.24
N GLY A 35 0.65 -2.29 7.19
CA GLY A 35 0.58 -2.84 8.53
C GLY A 35 0.19 -4.33 8.57
N LYS A 36 0.15 -4.87 9.78
CA LYS A 36 -0.16 -6.27 10.05
C LYS A 36 -1.52 -6.67 9.48
N GLN A 37 -1.51 -7.56 8.50
CA GLN A 37 -2.70 -8.18 7.96
C GLN A 37 -2.86 -9.61 8.50
N ALA A 38 -4.09 -10.01 8.79
CA ALA A 38 -4.39 -11.39 9.16
C ALA A 38 -4.30 -12.28 7.91
N CYS A 39 -3.14 -12.91 7.70
CA CYS A 39 -2.95 -13.89 6.63
C CYS A 39 -3.17 -15.31 7.19
N TYR A 40 -3.89 -16.14 6.44
CA TYR A 40 -4.01 -17.57 6.71
C TYR A 40 -3.29 -18.30 5.58
N SER A 41 -2.15 -18.94 5.86
CA SER A 41 -1.45 -19.76 4.87
C SER A 41 -1.80 -21.24 5.06
N SER A 42 -1.99 -21.97 3.96
CA SER A 42 -2.20 -23.42 3.98
C SER A 42 -0.97 -24.19 4.49
N PHE A 43 0.22 -23.58 4.44
CA PHE A 43 1.47 -24.18 4.94
C PHE A 43 1.57 -24.20 6.48
N ASP A 44 0.85 -23.30 7.16
CA ASP A 44 0.85 -23.24 8.63
C ASP A 44 0.05 -24.39 9.28
N LEU A 45 -0.83 -25.05 8.52
CA LEU A 45 -1.56 -26.25 8.96
C LEU A 45 -0.69 -27.52 8.96
N LEU A 46 0.36 -27.57 8.15
CA LEU A 46 1.20 -28.76 7.95
C LEU A 46 2.31 -28.95 9.00
N LYS A 47 2.56 -27.96 9.87
CA LYS A 47 3.55 -28.08 10.96
C LYS A 47 2.97 -28.63 12.28
N PHE A 48 1.65 -28.66 12.45
CA PHE A 48 1.00 -29.28 13.60
C PHE A 48 0.77 -30.77 13.34
N GLY A 49 1.88 -31.52 13.38
CA GLY A 49 1.87 -32.97 13.33
C GLY A 49 0.95 -33.57 14.41
N PHE A 50 0.23 -34.61 14.00
CA PHE A 50 -0.59 -35.52 14.78
C PHE A 50 0.00 -35.87 16.16
N SER A 51 -0.48 -35.25 17.25
CA SER A 51 -0.45 -35.89 18.60
C SER A 51 -1.30 -35.21 19.70
N VAL A 52 -2.36 -34.45 19.39
CA VAL A 52 -3.24 -33.86 20.45
C VAL A 52 -4.74 -34.03 20.17
N PHE A 53 -5.14 -34.91 19.24
CA PHE A 53 -6.56 -35.09 18.89
C PHE A 53 -7.37 -36.00 19.83
N ALA A 54 -6.88 -36.26 21.03
CA ALA A 54 -7.68 -36.87 22.08
C ALA A 54 -7.91 -35.81 23.16
N TYR A 55 -9.18 -35.45 23.38
CA TYR A 55 -9.65 -34.50 24.40
C TYR A 55 -9.48 -33.01 24.08
N LEU A 56 -10.37 -32.45 23.25
CA LEU A 56 -11.01 -31.15 23.46
C LEU A 56 -12.04 -30.89 22.33
N ASP A 57 -13.14 -30.23 22.67
CA ASP A 57 -14.24 -29.85 21.79
C ASP A 57 -13.73 -29.33 20.44
N MET A 58 -14.19 -29.93 19.33
CA MET A 58 -13.84 -29.56 17.97
C MET A 58 -13.98 -28.06 17.69
N LYS A 59 -14.94 -27.37 18.34
CA LYS A 59 -15.08 -25.91 18.22
C LYS A 59 -13.96 -25.14 18.93
N LEU A 60 -13.53 -25.61 20.10
CA LEU A 60 -12.47 -24.98 20.87
C LEU A 60 -11.10 -25.23 20.22
N CYS A 61 -10.87 -26.44 19.70
CA CYS A 61 -9.69 -26.76 18.90
C CYS A 61 -9.60 -25.89 17.64
N PHE A 62 -10.70 -25.68 16.92
CA PHE A 62 -10.73 -24.80 15.74
C PHE A 62 -10.39 -23.34 16.09
N ASN A 63 -10.96 -22.80 17.18
CA ASN A 63 -10.67 -21.44 17.63
C ASN A 63 -9.22 -21.28 18.12
N ILE A 64 -8.66 -22.28 18.81
CA ILE A 64 -7.26 -22.28 19.28
C ILE A 64 -6.28 -22.44 18.11
N LEU A 65 -6.59 -23.26 17.10
CA LEU A 65 -5.79 -23.42 15.88
C LEU A 65 -5.80 -22.13 15.04
N SER A 66 -6.98 -21.52 14.87
CA SER A 66 -7.18 -20.23 14.18
C SER A 66 -6.39 -19.09 14.86
N ALA A 67 -6.38 -19.06 16.19
CA ALA A 67 -5.65 -18.07 16.97
C ALA A 67 -4.13 -18.24 16.98
N LYS A 68 -3.59 -19.43 16.64
CA LYS A 68 -2.14 -19.71 16.61
C LYS A 68 -1.51 -19.63 15.22
N ILE A 69 -2.32 -19.67 14.16
CA ILE A 69 -1.87 -19.69 12.75
C ILE A 69 -1.94 -18.29 12.09
N THR A 70 -2.42 -17.27 12.79
CA THR A 70 -2.44 -15.90 12.29
C THR A 70 -1.03 -15.29 12.30
N SER A 71 -0.20 -15.64 11.32
CA SER A 71 1.04 -14.90 11.06
C SER A 71 0.65 -13.51 10.53
N THR A 72 0.89 -12.50 11.35
CA THR A 72 0.65 -11.11 10.96
C THR A 72 1.81 -10.64 10.09
N LEU A 73 1.70 -10.86 8.79
CA LEU A 73 2.71 -10.46 7.83
C LEU A 73 2.64 -8.94 7.61
N VAL A 74 3.77 -8.27 7.85
CA VAL A 74 3.98 -6.89 7.43
C VAL A 74 4.55 -6.92 6.03
N GLN A 75 3.90 -6.25 5.08
CA GLN A 75 4.42 -6.13 3.72
C GLN A 75 5.34 -4.91 3.66
N LYS A 76 6.54 -5.10 3.11
CA LYS A 76 7.54 -4.05 2.91
C LYS A 76 8.13 -4.17 1.52
N LEU A 77 7.95 -3.13 0.71
CA LEU A 77 8.51 -3.01 -0.64
C LEU A 77 9.39 -1.77 -0.69
N LYS A 78 10.44 -1.81 -1.50
CA LYS A 78 11.40 -0.70 -1.62
C LYS A 78 11.70 -0.43 -3.09
N THR A 79 11.90 0.83 -3.43
CA THR A 79 12.43 1.21 -4.73
C THR A 79 13.93 1.01 -4.80
N ARG A 80 14.51 1.17 -5.99
CA ARG A 80 15.94 1.43 -6.13
C ARG A 80 16.36 2.72 -5.42
N VAL A 81 17.65 2.77 -5.12
CA VAL A 81 18.36 3.97 -4.67
C VAL A 81 18.73 4.81 -5.89
N VAL A 82 18.46 6.12 -5.84
CA VAL A 82 18.95 7.08 -6.82
C VAL A 82 20.04 7.90 -6.17
N LYS A 83 21.25 7.88 -6.72
CA LYS A 83 22.41 8.53 -6.09
C LYS A 83 22.44 10.03 -6.33
N LYS A 84 22.83 10.78 -5.31
CA LYS A 84 23.18 12.20 -5.31
C LYS A 84 22.13 13.09 -5.96
N ASN A 85 20.86 12.85 -5.64
CA ASN A 85 19.76 13.57 -6.25
C ASN A 85 18.55 13.70 -5.31
N CYS A 86 18.30 14.92 -4.82
CA CYS A 86 17.09 15.26 -4.05
C CYS A 86 15.82 15.44 -4.89
N ASN A 87 15.90 15.23 -6.21
CA ASN A 87 14.77 15.18 -7.14
C ASN A 87 14.81 13.87 -7.94
N PRO A 88 14.77 12.70 -7.26
CA PRO A 88 14.99 11.42 -7.89
C PRO A 88 13.81 11.02 -8.78
N GLU A 89 14.10 10.44 -9.94
CA GLU A 89 13.11 9.74 -10.75
C GLU A 89 13.24 8.24 -10.53
N TRP A 90 12.27 7.65 -9.81
CA TRP A 90 12.21 6.22 -9.58
C TRP A 90 11.41 5.51 -10.67
N ASN A 91 10.23 6.01 -11.04
CA ASN A 91 9.36 5.39 -12.04
C ASN A 91 9.21 3.87 -11.85
N GLU A 92 9.07 3.43 -10.60
CA GLU A 92 9.08 2.02 -10.21
C GLU A 92 7.71 1.58 -9.72
N GLU A 93 7.27 0.39 -10.13
CA GLU A 93 5.98 -0.18 -9.74
C GLU A 93 6.15 -1.20 -8.61
N LEU A 94 5.52 -0.93 -7.47
CA LEU A 94 5.50 -1.78 -6.29
C LEU A 94 4.08 -2.30 -6.09
N THR A 95 3.89 -3.61 -5.91
CA THR A 95 2.55 -4.22 -5.83
C THR A 95 2.30 -4.83 -4.46
N LEU A 96 1.32 -4.31 -3.72
CA LEU A 96 0.88 -4.81 -2.42
C LEU A 96 -0.28 -5.79 -2.57
N SER A 97 -0.28 -6.85 -1.75
CA SER A 97 -1.44 -7.74 -1.60
C SER A 97 -2.41 -7.16 -0.57
N ILE A 98 -3.65 -6.86 -0.94
CA ILE A 98 -4.62 -6.24 -0.03
C ILE A 98 -5.59 -7.29 0.49
N THR A 99 -5.56 -7.54 1.80
CA THR A 99 -6.52 -8.42 2.49
C THR A 99 -7.49 -7.65 3.38
N ASP A 100 -7.05 -6.50 3.91
CA ASP A 100 -7.86 -5.54 4.67
C ASP A 100 -7.54 -4.12 4.21
N ILE A 101 -8.58 -3.37 3.79
CA ILE A 101 -8.50 -1.99 3.32
C ILE A 101 -8.37 -0.95 4.45
N ASN A 102 -8.60 -1.35 5.71
CA ASN A 102 -8.51 -0.47 6.86
C ASN A 102 -7.08 -0.40 7.43
N VAL A 103 -6.21 -1.30 7.00
CA VAL A 103 -4.80 -1.30 7.40
C VAL A 103 -4.07 -0.18 6.64
N PRO A 104 -3.40 0.74 7.35
CA PRO A 104 -2.76 1.89 6.71
C PRO A 104 -1.57 1.47 5.84
N ILE A 105 -1.38 2.23 4.76
CA ILE A 105 -0.26 2.10 3.83
C ILE A 105 0.61 3.35 3.98
N ASN A 106 1.86 3.16 4.39
CA ASN A 106 2.79 4.25 4.62
C ASN A 106 3.91 4.22 3.59
N LEU A 107 4.26 5.39 3.08
CA LEU A 107 5.45 5.66 2.30
C LEU A 107 6.47 6.38 3.18
N THR A 108 7.69 5.88 3.21
CA THR A 108 8.81 6.52 3.91
C THR A 108 9.98 6.66 2.96
N VAL A 109 10.61 7.82 2.91
CA VAL A 109 11.83 8.04 2.14
C VAL A 109 13.03 7.93 3.07
N PHE A 110 14.08 7.29 2.60
CA PHE A 110 15.34 7.13 3.32
C PHE A 110 16.51 7.55 2.45
N ASP A 111 17.56 8.06 3.08
CA ASP A 111 18.86 8.28 2.45
C ASP A 111 19.71 7.02 2.61
N LYS A 112 20.37 6.59 1.54
CA LYS A 112 21.18 5.37 1.56
C LYS A 112 22.62 5.67 1.97
N ASP A 113 22.94 5.29 3.19
CA ASP A 113 24.31 5.38 3.68
C ASP A 113 25.11 4.10 3.44
N ARG A 114 26.42 4.28 3.22
CA ARG A 114 27.36 3.17 3.02
C ARG A 114 27.90 2.59 4.33
N PHE A 115 28.03 3.42 5.37
CA PHE A 115 28.72 3.05 6.62
C PHE A 115 27.90 3.31 7.88
N THR A 116 26.77 3.99 7.77
CA THR A 116 25.85 4.35 8.86
C THR A 116 24.47 3.76 8.62
N VAL A 117 23.56 3.94 9.59
CA VAL A 117 22.15 3.58 9.43
C VAL A 117 21.52 4.61 8.51
N ASP A 118 20.81 4.14 7.49
CA ASP A 118 20.07 4.97 6.53
C ASP A 118 19.18 6.01 7.22
N ASP A 119 19.40 7.29 6.90
CA ASP A 119 18.69 8.42 7.50
C ASP A 119 17.26 8.53 6.98
N LYS A 120 16.31 8.85 7.87
CA LYS A 120 14.92 9.07 7.48
C LYS A 120 14.77 10.46 6.82
N MET A 121 14.14 10.50 5.65
CA MET A 121 13.88 11.70 4.85
C MET A 121 12.38 12.06 4.80
N GLY A 122 11.64 11.65 5.83
CA GLY A 122 10.21 11.92 5.97
C GLY A 122 9.29 10.78 5.54
N GLU A 123 8.01 10.94 5.87
CA GLU A 123 6.99 9.92 5.64
C GLU A 123 5.62 10.49 5.28
N ALA A 124 4.80 9.72 4.60
CA ALA A 124 3.43 10.06 4.24
C ALA A 124 2.53 8.81 4.26
N GLU A 125 1.29 8.99 4.69
CA GLU A 125 0.25 7.97 4.55
C GLU A 125 -0.41 8.07 3.17
N ILE A 126 -0.64 6.92 2.53
CA ILE A 126 -1.35 6.80 1.26
C ILE A 126 -2.82 6.51 1.55
N ASP A 127 -3.68 7.51 1.36
CA ASP A 127 -5.13 7.34 1.54
C ASP A 127 -5.79 6.75 0.28
N ILE A 128 -6.21 5.49 0.38
CA ILE A 128 -6.91 4.77 -0.70
C ILE A 128 -8.44 4.78 -0.54
N LYS A 129 -9.02 5.44 0.47
CA LYS A 129 -10.46 5.34 0.77
C LYS A 129 -11.32 5.81 -0.40
N ALA A 130 -11.00 6.97 -0.97
CA ALA A 130 -11.72 7.52 -2.13
C ALA A 130 -11.61 6.59 -3.34
N TYR A 131 -10.43 6.01 -3.57
CA TYR A 131 -10.17 5.05 -4.63
C TYR A 131 -11.03 3.78 -4.50
N ILE A 132 -11.04 3.18 -3.30
CA ILE A 132 -11.83 1.98 -3.01
C ILE A 132 -13.33 2.28 -3.12
N ALA A 133 -13.79 3.45 -2.67
CA ALA A 133 -15.18 3.87 -2.86
C ALA A 133 -15.54 3.94 -4.35
N SER A 134 -14.68 4.53 -5.18
CA SER A 134 -14.87 4.58 -6.64
C SER A 134 -14.87 3.19 -7.29
N LEU A 135 -14.05 2.25 -6.83
CA LEU A 135 -14.09 0.85 -7.33
C LEU A 135 -15.42 0.18 -7.02
N LYS A 136 -16.00 0.43 -5.85
CA LYS A 136 -17.28 -0.17 -5.43
C LYS A 136 -18.49 0.40 -6.17
N MET A 137 -18.37 1.54 -6.83
CA MET A 137 -19.47 2.16 -7.59
C MET A 137 -19.82 1.40 -8.88
N GLY A 138 -19.03 0.38 -9.28
CA GLY A 138 -19.36 -0.42 -10.46
C GLY A 138 -19.31 0.38 -11.75
N LEU A 139 -18.26 1.18 -11.93
CA LEU A 139 -18.08 2.08 -13.07
C LEU A 139 -17.95 1.25 -14.35
N GLN A 140 -19.05 1.10 -15.09
CA GLN A 140 -19.06 0.51 -16.42
C GLN A 140 -19.45 1.60 -17.42
N ASN A 141 -18.83 1.59 -18.60
CA ASN A 141 -19.16 2.48 -19.72
C ASN A 141 -18.98 3.99 -19.46
N LEU A 142 -18.09 4.40 -18.56
CA LEU A 142 -17.74 5.81 -18.41
C LEU A 142 -16.85 6.29 -19.57
N PRO A 143 -16.99 7.56 -20.00
CA PRO A 143 -16.10 8.18 -20.97
C PRO A 143 -14.63 8.13 -20.51
N ASN A 144 -13.71 8.00 -21.46
CA ASN A 144 -12.29 8.02 -21.15
C ASN A 144 -11.86 9.36 -20.55
N GLY A 145 -11.08 9.34 -19.47
CA GLY A 145 -10.65 10.55 -18.76
C GLY A 145 -11.71 11.12 -17.81
N CYS A 146 -12.81 10.40 -17.55
CA CYS A 146 -13.84 10.85 -16.62
C CYS A 146 -13.29 10.90 -15.18
N VAL A 147 -13.39 12.06 -14.53
CA VAL A 147 -13.04 12.20 -13.11
C VAL A 147 -14.19 11.68 -12.26
N VAL A 148 -13.92 10.60 -11.53
CA VAL A 148 -14.90 9.91 -10.68
C VAL A 148 -14.96 10.52 -9.29
N SER A 149 -13.81 10.93 -8.75
CA SER A 149 -13.70 11.49 -7.41
C SER A 149 -12.51 12.46 -7.32
N ARG A 150 -12.58 13.37 -6.34
CA ARG A 150 -11.52 14.33 -6.02
C ARG A 150 -11.28 14.33 -4.53
N VAL A 151 -10.01 14.29 -4.13
CA VAL A 151 -9.58 14.42 -2.75
C VAL A 151 -8.72 15.66 -2.63
N LYS A 152 -9.17 16.63 -1.83
CA LYS A 152 -8.45 17.88 -1.60
C LYS A 152 -7.41 17.72 -0.48
N PRO A 153 -6.31 18.49 -0.51
CA PRO A 153 -5.42 18.65 0.63
C PRO A 153 -6.19 19.06 1.89
N SER A 154 -5.86 18.42 3.00
CA SER A 154 -6.44 18.73 4.31
C SER A 154 -5.43 18.48 5.42
N ARG A 155 -5.72 18.98 6.62
CA ARG A 155 -4.87 18.73 7.80
C ARG A 155 -4.78 17.24 8.18
N ASN A 156 -5.72 16.43 7.72
CA ASN A 156 -5.83 15.02 8.08
C ASN A 156 -5.20 14.08 7.05
N ASN A 157 -4.78 14.57 5.87
CA ASN A 157 -4.13 13.77 4.84
C ASN A 157 -2.72 14.30 4.52
N CYS A 158 -2.01 13.59 3.65
CA CYS A 158 -0.66 13.97 3.23
C CYS A 158 -0.65 14.57 1.82
N LEU A 159 -1.79 14.99 1.27
CA LEU A 159 -1.85 15.52 -0.09
C LEU A 159 -1.28 16.94 -0.14
N ALA A 160 -0.34 17.18 -1.07
CA ALA A 160 0.19 18.51 -1.37
C ALA A 160 -0.72 19.28 -2.36
N ASP A 161 -1.43 18.54 -3.21
CA ASP A 161 -2.35 19.09 -4.23
C ASP A 161 -3.60 18.18 -4.37
N GLU A 162 -4.61 18.64 -5.11
CA GLU A 162 -5.82 17.87 -5.38
C GLU A 162 -5.48 16.56 -6.10
N SER A 163 -5.95 15.45 -5.55
CA SER A 163 -5.82 14.12 -6.14
C SER A 163 -7.13 13.73 -6.82
N CYS A 164 -7.05 13.44 -8.12
CA CYS A 164 -8.20 13.00 -8.91
C CYS A 164 -8.17 11.48 -9.12
N VAL A 165 -9.31 10.84 -8.89
CA VAL A 165 -9.57 9.46 -9.29
C VAL A 165 -10.20 9.50 -10.68
N VAL A 166 -9.51 8.94 -11.67
CA VAL A 166 -9.86 9.03 -13.09
C VAL A 166 -10.16 7.64 -13.62
N TRP A 167 -11.26 7.53 -14.37
CA TRP A 167 -11.54 6.38 -15.20
C TRP A 167 -10.84 6.54 -16.55
N ASP A 168 -9.89 5.65 -16.85
CA ASP A 168 -9.15 5.64 -18.11
C ASP A 168 -9.03 4.21 -18.64
N ASN A 169 -9.53 3.97 -19.86
CA ASN A 169 -9.38 2.73 -20.63
C ASN A 169 -9.72 1.45 -19.85
N GLY A 170 -10.86 1.46 -19.14
CA GLY A 170 -11.31 0.29 -18.36
C GLY A 170 -10.60 0.12 -17.02
N LYS A 171 -9.80 1.11 -16.60
CA LYS A 171 -9.06 1.11 -15.34
C LYS A 171 -9.36 2.37 -14.55
N ILE A 172 -9.24 2.28 -13.24
CA ILE A 172 -9.24 3.45 -12.36
C ILE A 172 -7.79 3.78 -12.01
N LEU A 173 -7.39 5.02 -12.24
CA LEU A 173 -6.09 5.55 -11.84
C LEU A 173 -6.29 6.69 -10.85
N GLN A 174 -5.41 6.79 -9.86
CA GLN A 174 -5.36 7.97 -9.00
C GLN A 174 -3.93 8.45 -8.86
N ASP A 175 -3.71 9.69 -9.27
CA ASP A 175 -2.44 10.40 -9.09
C ASP A 175 -2.47 11.17 -7.77
N MET A 176 -1.38 11.08 -7.01
CA MET A 176 -1.22 11.75 -5.73
C MET A 176 0.15 12.42 -5.64
N ILE A 177 0.16 13.65 -5.12
CA ILE A 177 1.38 14.32 -4.67
C ILE A 177 1.34 14.30 -3.15
N LEU A 178 2.24 13.53 -2.55
CA LEU A 178 2.32 13.35 -1.10
C LEU A 178 3.37 14.27 -0.51
N ARG A 179 2.97 15.18 0.38
CA ARG A 179 3.87 15.97 1.20
C ARG A 179 4.40 15.12 2.34
N LEU A 180 5.72 14.98 2.40
CA LEU A 180 6.38 14.25 3.48
C LEU A 180 6.27 15.03 4.79
N ARG A 181 5.97 14.31 5.87
CA ARG A 181 5.92 14.79 7.25
C ARG A 181 7.21 14.42 7.98
N ASN A 182 7.44 15.06 9.11
CA ASN A 182 8.61 14.84 9.97
C ASN A 182 9.94 15.08 9.23
N VAL A 183 9.93 16.04 8.31
CA VAL A 183 11.05 16.46 7.48
C VAL A 183 10.85 17.92 7.06
N GLU A 184 11.95 18.63 6.82
CA GLU A 184 11.96 20.04 6.43
C GLU A 184 11.41 20.31 5.02
N SER A 185 11.55 19.34 4.11
CA SER A 185 11.05 19.42 2.74
C SER A 185 10.94 18.04 2.10
N GLY A 186 10.13 17.96 1.04
CA GLY A 186 10.03 16.78 0.21
C GLY A 186 8.60 16.44 -0.15
N GLU A 187 8.38 16.19 -1.43
CA GLU A 187 7.11 15.68 -1.95
C GLU A 187 7.39 14.44 -2.80
N VAL A 188 6.48 13.48 -2.77
CA VAL A 188 6.58 12.25 -3.58
C VAL A 188 5.35 12.12 -4.46
N MET A 189 5.57 12.04 -5.76
CA MET A 189 4.53 11.75 -6.74
C MET A 189 4.37 10.24 -6.89
N ILE A 190 3.14 9.78 -6.69
CA ILE A 190 2.75 8.39 -6.90
C ILE A 190 1.49 8.28 -7.76
N GLN A 191 1.29 7.11 -8.36
CA GLN A 191 0.05 6.73 -9.00
C GLN A 191 -0.37 5.36 -8.50
N ILE A 192 -1.65 5.18 -8.20
CA ILE A 192 -2.19 3.89 -7.76
C ILE A 192 -3.17 3.31 -8.78
N GLU A 193 -3.16 1.98 -8.85
CA GLU A 193 -4.04 1.18 -9.71
C GLU A 193 -4.39 -0.14 -9.00
N TRP A 194 -5.66 -0.53 -9.02
CA TRP A 194 -6.14 -1.82 -8.56
C TRP A 194 -5.97 -2.85 -9.66
N VAL A 195 -5.37 -3.99 -9.31
CA VAL A 195 -5.23 -5.14 -10.19
C VAL A 195 -6.08 -6.28 -9.63
N ASN A 196 -7.10 -6.66 -10.39
CA ASN A 196 -7.94 -7.80 -10.07
C ASN A 196 -7.20 -9.09 -10.44
N VAL A 197 -7.12 -10.01 -9.48
CA VAL A 197 -6.55 -11.35 -9.70
C VAL A 197 -7.70 -12.37 -9.71
N PRO A 198 -7.84 -13.20 -10.77
CA PRO A 198 -8.84 -14.26 -10.81
C PRO A 198 -8.73 -15.18 -9.59
N GLY A 199 -9.85 -15.51 -8.96
CA GLY A 199 -9.89 -16.37 -7.76
C GLY A 199 -9.71 -15.65 -6.42
N CYS A 200 -9.54 -14.32 -6.42
CA CYS A 200 -9.62 -13.51 -5.20
C CYS A 200 -11.08 -13.21 -4.82
N ARG A 201 -11.34 -12.90 -3.54
CA ARG A 201 -12.69 -12.52 -3.06
C ARG A 201 -13.23 -11.30 -3.81
N GLY A 202 -12.33 -10.42 -4.26
CA GLY A 202 -12.68 -9.13 -4.83
C GLY A 202 -13.10 -8.13 -3.76
N LEU A 203 -13.26 -6.88 -4.16
CA LEU A 203 -13.97 -5.90 -3.33
C LEU A 203 -15.46 -6.23 -3.44
N GLU A 204 -16.08 -6.70 -2.36
CA GLU A 204 -17.53 -6.90 -2.34
C GLU A 204 -18.21 -5.58 -2.71
N ILE A 205 -18.82 -5.57 -3.90
CA ILE A 205 -19.69 -4.50 -4.35
C ILE A 205 -20.94 -4.65 -3.51
N GLY A 206 -21.13 -3.76 -2.54
CA GLY A 206 -22.34 -3.70 -1.72
C GLY A 206 -23.53 -3.34 -2.59
N GLY A 207 -24.08 -4.33 -3.29
CA GLY A 207 -25.42 -4.25 -3.85
C GLY A 207 -26.40 -4.41 -2.69
N THR A 208 -27.01 -3.30 -2.27
CA THR A 208 -28.30 -3.33 -1.60
C THR A 208 -29.24 -4.18 -2.46
N ARG A 209 -29.62 -5.35 -1.92
CA ARG A 209 -30.85 -6.04 -2.31
C ARG A 209 -32.05 -5.26 -1.79
#